data_AF-A0A661J5Y0-F1
#
_entry.id   AF-A0A661J5Y0-F1
#
_cell.length_a   1.000
_cell.length_b   1.000
_cell.length_c   1.000
_cell.angle_alpha   90.00
_cell.angle_beta   90.00
_cell.angle_gamma   90.00
#
_symmetry.space_group_name_H-M   'P 1'
#
loop_
_entity.id
_entity.type
_entity.pdbx_description
1 polymer ?
#
loop_
_entity_poly.entity_id
_entity_poly.type
_entity_poly.pdbx_seq_one_letter_code
_entity_poly.pdbx_strand_id
1 'polypeptide(L)'
;MKKIEEAEKLFSETFITCNVYFSVIFSCREISHLGLPTATIHIYDKYLHFVDKLFNDSQYEKLFTDKQKTFETIGSVEALAAKTTQEQIKKYKASIDAASLIFARSVIDSAALNYCRCCALVSPQDWEGFVKKKKILIEEVKGRSYDEILNINVENYINSSDRESLLTKIERLFQVCKPSNNFLSLNNYRFDRNRLQKLDRMRHDIVHKSSSIPLLPQGDNDIWFFWQSTIFLMALVNFKYGLKVNSHYAERASQQ
;
A
#
# COMPACT_ATOMS: atom_id res chain seq x y z
N MET A 1 15.38 24.96 16.92
CA MET A 1 14.53 25.64 15.91
C MET A 1 14.61 24.94 14.55
N LYS A 2 15.80 24.83 13.93
CA LYS A 2 15.97 24.18 12.60
C LYS A 2 15.41 22.74 12.48
N LYS A 3 15.64 21.87 13.48
CA LYS A 3 15.14 20.49 13.47
C LYS A 3 13.61 20.36 13.54
N ILE A 4 12.93 21.29 14.22
CA ILE A 4 11.46 21.28 14.30
C ILE A 4 10.88 21.68 12.94
N GLU A 5 11.45 22.68 12.29
CA GLU A 5 11.06 23.07 10.93
C GLU A 5 11.31 21.94 9.92
N GLU A 6 12.45 21.23 10.03
CA GLU A 6 12.73 20.04 9.22
C GLU A 6 11.70 18.92 9.47
N ALA A 7 11.29 18.71 10.73
CA ALA A 7 10.25 17.74 11.08
C ALA A 7 8.87 18.14 10.55
N GLU A 8 8.47 19.41 10.67
CA GLU A 8 7.21 19.92 10.13
C GLU A 8 7.15 19.83 8.60
N LYS A 9 8.27 20.12 7.94
CA LYS A 9 8.43 19.93 6.49
C LYS A 9 8.23 18.46 6.12
N LEU A 10 8.99 17.54 6.73
CA LEU A 10 8.89 16.10 6.42
C LEU A 10 7.49 15.55 6.74
N PHE A 11 6.88 16.01 7.83
CA PHE A 11 5.52 15.65 8.24
C PHE A 11 4.49 16.07 7.20
N SER A 12 4.59 17.31 6.71
CA SER A 12 3.71 17.86 5.67
C SER A 12 3.90 17.14 4.34
N GLU A 13 5.15 16.99 3.88
CA GLU A 13 5.49 16.28 2.65
C GLU A 13 4.97 14.84 2.68
N THR A 14 5.14 14.14 3.81
CA THR A 14 4.62 12.77 3.99
C THR A 14 3.09 12.73 3.86
N PHE A 15 2.38 13.64 4.52
CA PHE A 15 0.92 13.70 4.42
C PHE A 15 0.44 13.98 2.99
N ILE A 16 1.03 14.97 2.32
CA ILE A 16 0.65 15.38 0.96
C ILE A 16 0.90 14.22 -0.01
N THR A 17 2.12 13.68 0.01
CA THR A 17 2.53 12.56 -0.86
C THR A 17 1.65 11.33 -0.66
N CYS A 18 1.29 10.99 0.58
CA CYS A 18 0.37 9.88 0.84
C CYS A 18 -1.00 10.14 0.21
N ASN A 19 -1.57 11.34 0.37
CA ASN A 19 -2.88 11.66 -0.21
C ASN A 19 -2.85 11.65 -1.73
N VAL A 20 -1.78 12.13 -2.36
CA VAL A 20 -1.60 12.03 -3.82
C VAL A 20 -1.61 10.56 -4.26
N TYR A 21 -0.81 9.69 -3.64
CA TYR A 21 -0.77 8.28 -4.03
C TYR A 21 -2.09 7.56 -3.77
N PHE A 22 -2.74 7.78 -2.63
CA PHE A 22 -4.05 7.20 -2.37
C PHE A 22 -5.12 7.73 -3.34
N SER A 23 -5.09 9.02 -3.70
CA SER A 23 -5.97 9.58 -4.73
C SER A 23 -5.80 8.88 -6.08
N VAL A 24 -4.56 8.58 -6.49
CA VAL A 24 -4.28 7.82 -7.71
C VAL A 24 -4.83 6.39 -7.62
N ILE A 25 -4.62 5.70 -6.49
CA ILE A 25 -5.14 4.35 -6.28
C ILE A 25 -6.68 4.35 -6.35
N PHE A 26 -7.34 5.24 -5.61
CA PHE A 26 -8.80 5.35 -5.61
C PHE A 26 -9.35 5.70 -7.00
N SER A 27 -8.75 6.68 -7.69
CA SER A 27 -9.18 7.08 -9.03
C SER A 27 -9.04 5.92 -10.03
N CYS A 28 -7.94 5.16 -9.96
CA CYS A 28 -7.75 4.00 -10.82
C CYS A 28 -8.84 2.94 -10.60
N ARG A 29 -9.18 2.65 -9.34
CA ARG A 29 -10.26 1.70 -9.00
C ARG A 29 -11.62 2.21 -9.44
N GLU A 30 -11.92 3.48 -9.20
CA GLU A 30 -13.18 4.11 -9.60
C GLU A 30 -13.38 4.07 -11.12
N ILE A 31 -12.37 4.51 -11.89
CA ILE A 31 -12.40 4.45 -13.35
C ILE A 31 -12.55 3.01 -13.82
N SER A 32 -11.85 2.06 -13.18
CA SER A 32 -11.97 0.63 -13.50
C SER A 32 -13.39 0.12 -13.27
N HIS A 33 -14.04 0.50 -12.17
CA HIS A 33 -15.42 0.12 -11.86
C HIS A 33 -16.42 0.70 -12.87
N LEU A 34 -16.29 1.99 -13.19
CA LEU A 34 -17.16 2.68 -14.12
C LEU A 34 -16.99 2.18 -15.56
N GLY A 35 -15.77 1.85 -15.97
CA GLY A 35 -15.46 1.38 -17.32
C GLY A 35 -15.79 -0.10 -17.57
N LEU A 36 -15.87 -0.91 -16.51
CA LEU A 36 -16.01 -2.36 -16.64
C LEU A 36 -17.27 -2.84 -17.37
N PRO A 37 -18.47 -2.26 -17.15
CA PRO A 37 -19.68 -2.69 -17.86
C PRO A 37 -19.52 -2.56 -19.39
N THR A 38 -19.05 -1.40 -19.86
CA THR A 38 -18.80 -1.14 -21.28
C THR A 38 -17.72 -2.06 -21.83
N ALA A 39 -16.62 -2.23 -21.11
CA ALA A 39 -15.55 -3.14 -21.51
C ALA A 39 -16.04 -4.60 -21.62
N THR A 40 -16.93 -5.03 -20.72
CA THR A 40 -17.49 -6.39 -20.71
C THR A 40 -18.26 -6.69 -21.99
N ILE A 41 -19.06 -5.74 -22.48
CA ILE A 41 -19.82 -5.89 -23.74
C ILE A 41 -18.85 -6.07 -24.91
N HIS A 42 -17.87 -5.17 -25.06
CA HIS A 42 -16.90 -5.26 -26.16
C HIS A 42 -16.02 -6.52 -26.10
N ILE A 43 -15.64 -6.95 -24.89
CA ILE A 43 -14.87 -8.18 -24.69
C ILE A 43 -15.73 -9.40 -25.07
N TYR A 44 -17.02 -9.40 -24.70
CA TYR A 44 -17.95 -10.44 -25.09
C TYR A 44 -18.09 -10.53 -26.61
N ASP A 45 -18.36 -9.41 -27.30
CA ASP A 45 -18.50 -9.39 -28.76
C ASP A 45 -17.24 -9.89 -29.46
N LYS A 46 -16.06 -9.49 -28.94
CA LYS A 46 -14.77 -9.96 -29.44
C LYS A 46 -14.62 -11.47 -29.28
N TYR A 47 -14.96 -12.03 -28.12
CA TYR A 47 -14.88 -13.47 -27.90
C TYR A 47 -15.95 -14.23 -28.66
N LEU A 48 -17.15 -13.68 -28.82
CA LEU A 48 -18.21 -14.27 -29.62
C LEU A 48 -17.74 -14.46 -31.06
N HIS A 49 -17.18 -13.40 -31.67
CA HIS A 49 -16.61 -13.46 -33.02
C HIS A 49 -15.42 -14.42 -33.13
N PHE A 50 -14.54 -14.45 -32.13
CA PHE A 50 -13.41 -15.36 -32.11
C PHE A 50 -13.85 -16.83 -32.02
N VAL A 51 -14.78 -17.14 -31.13
CA VAL A 51 -15.29 -18.51 -30.93
C VAL A 51 -16.10 -18.96 -32.13
N ASP A 52 -16.91 -18.09 -32.72
CA ASP A 52 -17.65 -18.38 -33.95
C ASP A 52 -16.69 -18.80 -35.07
N LYS A 53 -15.66 -18.00 -35.32
CA LYS A 53 -14.60 -18.35 -36.28
C LYS A 53 -13.91 -19.67 -35.94
N LEU A 54 -13.56 -19.87 -34.67
CA LEU A 54 -12.88 -21.07 -34.22
C LEU A 54 -13.68 -22.35 -34.55
N PHE A 55 -15.02 -22.30 -34.47
CA PHE A 55 -15.89 -23.45 -34.74
C PHE A 55 -16.46 -23.51 -36.16
N ASN A 56 -16.53 -22.41 -36.90
CA ASN A 56 -17.18 -22.39 -38.22
C ASN A 56 -16.20 -22.20 -39.39
N ASP A 57 -14.96 -21.78 -39.13
CA ASP A 57 -13.96 -21.62 -40.19
C ASP A 57 -13.12 -22.89 -40.37
N SER A 58 -12.98 -23.31 -41.63
CA SER A 58 -12.28 -24.55 -42.02
C SER A 58 -10.78 -24.49 -41.73
N GLN A 59 -10.21 -23.28 -41.60
CA GLN A 59 -8.79 -23.12 -41.27
C GLN A 59 -8.45 -23.67 -39.87
N TYR A 60 -9.42 -23.76 -38.96
CA TYR A 60 -9.22 -24.23 -37.59
C TYR A 60 -9.55 -25.70 -37.38
N GLU A 61 -10.00 -26.43 -38.40
CA GLU A 61 -10.33 -27.87 -38.28
C GLU A 61 -9.17 -28.68 -37.68
N LYS A 62 -7.94 -28.38 -38.09
CA LYS A 62 -6.74 -29.09 -37.63
C LYS A 62 -6.40 -28.85 -36.15
N LEU A 63 -7.03 -27.88 -35.48
CA LEU A 63 -6.82 -27.63 -34.05
C LEU A 63 -7.58 -28.62 -33.16
N PHE A 64 -8.58 -29.32 -33.71
CA PHE A 64 -9.44 -30.22 -32.95
C PHE A 64 -9.21 -31.66 -33.37
N THR A 65 -8.98 -32.54 -32.40
CA THR A 65 -9.04 -33.99 -32.63
C THR A 65 -10.47 -34.44 -32.93
N ASP A 66 -11.45 -33.82 -32.28
CA ASP A 66 -12.88 -34.02 -32.49
C ASP A 66 -13.63 -32.71 -32.19
N LYS A 67 -13.95 -31.96 -33.25
CA LYS A 67 -14.54 -30.62 -33.16
C LYS A 67 -15.98 -30.67 -32.65
N GLN A 68 -16.74 -31.68 -33.08
CA GLN A 68 -18.14 -31.85 -32.71
C GLN A 68 -18.28 -32.19 -31.23
N LYS A 69 -17.49 -33.15 -30.74
CA LYS A 69 -17.48 -33.50 -29.30
C LYS A 69 -17.00 -32.35 -28.42
N THR A 70 -16.05 -31.55 -28.92
CA THR A 70 -15.59 -30.34 -28.23
C THR A 70 -16.73 -29.33 -28.10
N PHE A 71 -17.47 -29.09 -29.19
CA PHE A 71 -18.64 -28.22 -29.20
C PHE A 71 -19.75 -28.71 -28.26
N GLU A 72 -20.06 -30.01 -28.24
CA GLU A 72 -21.02 -30.64 -27.33
C GLU A 72 -20.64 -30.44 -25.85
N THR A 73 -19.34 -30.49 -25.53
CA THR A 73 -18.84 -30.28 -24.15
C THR A 73 -18.99 -28.83 -23.70
N ILE A 74 -18.84 -27.90 -24.64
CA ILE A 74 -18.88 -26.46 -24.40
C ILE A 74 -20.34 -25.95 -24.39
N GLY A 75 -21.23 -26.62 -25.11
CA GLY A 75 -22.65 -26.33 -25.21
C GLY A 75 -22.99 -25.39 -26.37
N SER A 76 -22.40 -24.18 -26.41
CA SER A 76 -22.62 -23.21 -27.49
C SER A 76 -21.47 -22.19 -27.62
N VAL A 77 -21.40 -21.51 -28.77
CA VAL A 77 -20.46 -20.40 -29.03
C VAL A 77 -20.66 -19.30 -27.98
N GLU A 78 -21.91 -18.93 -27.72
CA GLU A 78 -22.32 -17.91 -26.77
C GLU A 78 -21.91 -18.29 -25.34
N ALA A 79 -22.09 -19.55 -24.95
CA ALA A 79 -21.70 -20.03 -23.63
C ALA A 79 -20.18 -19.95 -23.42
N LEU A 80 -19.38 -20.33 -24.43
CA LEU A 80 -17.92 -20.21 -24.33
C LEU A 80 -17.47 -18.76 -24.28
N ALA A 81 -18.05 -17.91 -25.13
CA ALA A 81 -17.75 -16.48 -25.16
C ALA A 81 -18.08 -15.82 -23.83
N ALA A 82 -19.26 -16.11 -23.27
CA ALA A 82 -19.68 -15.61 -21.95
C ALA A 82 -18.73 -16.08 -20.84
N LYS A 83 -18.39 -17.37 -20.81
CA LYS A 83 -17.46 -17.93 -19.81
C LYS A 83 -16.07 -17.29 -19.92
N THR A 84 -15.54 -17.16 -21.13
CA THR A 84 -14.22 -16.57 -21.37
C THR A 84 -14.19 -15.10 -20.98
N THR A 85 -15.24 -14.35 -21.32
CA THR A 85 -15.42 -12.96 -20.87
C THR A 85 -15.45 -12.87 -19.34
N GLN A 86 -16.24 -13.69 -18.67
CA GLN A 86 -16.32 -13.67 -17.20
C GLN A 86 -14.97 -13.98 -16.55
N GLU A 87 -14.23 -14.96 -17.07
CA GLU A 87 -12.88 -15.27 -16.59
C GLU A 87 -11.91 -14.11 -16.81
N GLN A 88 -11.95 -13.45 -17.97
CA GLN A 88 -11.12 -12.29 -18.29
C GLN A 88 -11.44 -11.12 -17.36
N ILE A 89 -12.73 -10.82 -17.13
CA ILE A 89 -13.18 -9.77 -16.23
C ILE A 89 -12.78 -10.08 -14.78
N LYS A 90 -12.90 -11.34 -14.34
CA LYS A 90 -12.45 -11.77 -13.01
C LYS A 90 -10.95 -11.57 -12.83
N LYS A 91 -10.14 -11.97 -13.82
CA LYS A 91 -8.68 -11.77 -13.80
C LYS A 91 -8.34 -10.28 -13.74
N TYR A 92 -9.00 -9.45 -14.54
CA TYR A 92 -8.81 -8.00 -14.52
C TYR A 92 -9.10 -7.39 -13.14
N LYS A 93 -10.25 -7.71 -12.53
CA LYS A 93 -10.59 -7.25 -11.17
C LYS A 93 -9.53 -7.66 -10.15
N ALA A 94 -9.10 -8.92 -10.18
CA ALA A 94 -8.06 -9.42 -9.30
C ALA A 94 -6.72 -8.69 -9.50
N SER A 95 -6.36 -8.35 -10.74
CA SER A 95 -5.17 -7.55 -11.03
C SER A 95 -5.25 -6.13 -10.46
N ILE A 96 -6.41 -5.47 -10.59
CA ILE A 96 -6.63 -4.14 -9.99
C ILE A 96 -6.53 -4.21 -8.46
N ASP A 97 -7.14 -5.21 -7.84
CA ASP A 97 -7.07 -5.46 -6.40
C ASP A 97 -5.64 -5.71 -5.90
N ALA A 98 -4.90 -6.57 -6.59
CA ALA A 98 -3.50 -6.85 -6.26
C ALA A 98 -2.61 -5.63 -6.40
N ALA A 99 -2.72 -4.90 -7.51
CA ALA A 99 -1.96 -3.68 -7.73
C ALA A 99 -2.27 -2.64 -6.65
N SER A 100 -3.56 -2.41 -6.36
CA SER A 100 -4.02 -1.48 -5.33
C SER A 100 -3.46 -1.84 -3.96
N LEU A 101 -3.49 -3.13 -3.58
CA LEU A 101 -2.95 -3.62 -2.32
C LEU A 101 -1.43 -3.39 -2.22
N ILE A 102 -0.68 -3.71 -3.27
CA ILE A 102 0.78 -3.51 -3.30
C ILE A 102 1.13 -2.03 -3.15
N PHE A 103 0.47 -1.15 -3.93
CA PHE A 103 0.72 0.28 -3.84
C PHE A 103 0.29 0.86 -2.49
N ALA A 104 -0.91 0.56 -2.01
CA ALA A 104 -1.41 1.04 -0.72
C ALA A 104 -0.50 0.63 0.45
N ARG A 105 0.00 -0.62 0.44
CA ARG A 105 1.01 -1.08 1.41
C ARG A 105 2.27 -0.22 1.28
N SER A 106 2.84 -0.07 0.08
CA SER A 106 4.08 0.69 -0.11
C SER A 106 3.97 2.13 0.41
N VAL A 107 2.82 2.78 0.19
CA VAL A 107 2.55 4.13 0.72
C VAL A 107 2.59 4.16 2.24
N ILE A 108 1.84 3.29 2.93
CA ILE A 108 1.81 3.31 4.41
C ILE A 108 3.17 2.96 5.04
N ASP A 109 3.99 2.13 4.38
CA ASP A 109 5.32 1.76 4.89
C ASP A 109 6.33 2.88 4.78
N SER A 110 6.31 3.60 3.65
CA SER A 110 7.08 4.83 3.51
C SER A 110 6.62 5.87 4.54
N ALA A 111 5.30 6.03 4.71
CA ALA A 111 4.73 6.97 5.68
C ALA A 111 5.14 6.62 7.12
N ALA A 112 5.05 5.35 7.52
CA ALA A 112 5.43 4.91 8.85
C ALA A 112 6.91 5.21 9.14
N LEU A 113 7.81 4.99 8.19
CA LEU A 113 9.23 5.34 8.33
C LEU A 113 9.43 6.86 8.47
N ASN A 114 8.77 7.65 7.62
CA ASN A 114 8.90 9.11 7.68
C ASN A 114 8.31 9.68 8.97
N TYR A 115 7.23 9.12 9.48
CA TYR A 115 6.70 9.50 10.79
C TYR A 115 7.66 9.13 11.93
N CYS A 116 8.35 7.98 11.86
CA CYS A 116 9.43 7.66 12.80
C CYS A 116 10.55 8.72 12.73
N ARG A 117 10.95 9.14 11.52
CA ARG A 117 11.93 10.22 11.30
C ARG A 117 11.46 11.54 11.90
N CYS A 118 10.18 11.90 11.74
CA CYS A 118 9.61 13.11 12.36
C CYS A 118 9.76 13.07 13.88
N CYS A 119 9.37 11.96 14.52
CA CYS A 119 9.52 11.80 15.97
C CYS A 119 10.98 11.95 16.41
N ALA A 120 11.90 11.32 15.68
CA ALA A 120 13.34 11.37 15.98
C ALA A 120 13.94 12.78 15.80
N LEU A 121 13.47 13.56 14.83
CA LEU A 121 13.91 14.94 14.62
C LEU A 121 13.43 15.88 15.74
N VAL A 122 12.21 15.68 16.23
CA VAL A 122 11.62 16.52 17.29
C VAL A 122 12.19 16.16 18.66
N SER A 123 12.23 14.86 18.99
CA SER A 123 12.67 14.38 20.30
C SER A 123 13.51 13.09 20.16
N PRO A 124 14.82 13.21 19.91
CA PRO A 124 15.74 12.08 19.89
C PRO A 124 15.75 11.26 21.20
N GLN A 125 15.44 11.91 22.33
CA GLN A 125 15.44 11.28 23.65
C GLN A 125 14.37 10.18 23.79
N ASP A 126 13.23 10.34 23.12
CA ASP A 126 12.19 9.30 23.08
C ASP A 126 12.69 8.00 22.41
N TRP A 127 13.79 8.07 21.65
CA TRP A 127 14.39 6.94 20.93
C TRP A 127 15.57 6.30 21.65
N GLU A 128 16.03 6.83 22.80
CA GLU A 128 17.22 6.31 23.48
C GLU A 128 17.11 4.80 23.77
N GLY A 129 15.91 4.32 24.15
CA GLY A 129 15.66 2.92 24.46
C GLY A 129 16.04 1.95 23.34
N PHE A 130 16.00 2.41 22.08
CA PHE A 130 16.34 1.61 20.91
C PHE A 130 17.84 1.62 20.58
N VAL A 131 18.58 2.63 21.04
CA VAL A 131 20.00 2.81 20.71
C VAL A 131 20.95 2.55 21.89
N LYS A 132 20.43 2.45 23.12
CA LYS A 132 21.19 2.24 24.36
C LYS A 132 22.15 1.05 24.36
N LYS A 133 21.91 0.02 23.53
CA LYS A 133 22.74 -1.20 23.47
C LYS A 133 23.89 -1.13 22.46
N LYS A 134 24.01 -0.03 21.69
CA LYS A 134 25.12 0.10 20.73
C LYS A 134 26.41 0.42 21.48
N LYS A 135 27.45 -0.38 21.21
CA LYS A 135 28.82 -0.06 21.67
C LYS A 135 29.30 1.15 20.87
N ILE A 136 29.82 2.16 21.57
CA ILE A 136 30.36 3.39 20.98
C ILE A 136 31.87 3.36 21.22
N LEU A 137 32.66 3.66 20.18
CA LEU A 137 34.12 3.72 20.33
C LEU A 137 34.49 4.98 21.13
N ILE A 138 35.48 4.89 22.02
CA ILE A 138 35.93 6.02 22.84
C ILE A 138 36.35 7.21 21.96
N GLU A 139 36.89 6.93 20.77
CA GLU A 139 37.25 7.94 19.77
C GLU A 139 36.04 8.75 19.28
N GLU A 140 34.86 8.14 19.17
CA GLU A 140 33.62 8.80 18.75
C GLU A 140 33.02 9.67 19.85
N VAL A 141 33.39 9.41 21.11
CA VAL A 141 32.95 10.18 22.28
C VAL A 141 33.81 11.43 22.47
N LYS A 142 35.07 11.39 22.04
CA LYS A 142 36.03 12.48 22.29
C LYS A 142 35.59 13.76 21.56
N GLY A 143 35.21 14.76 22.34
CA GLY A 143 34.84 16.09 21.83
C GLY A 143 33.39 16.22 21.34
N ARG A 144 32.52 15.22 21.59
CA ARG A 144 31.09 15.29 21.30
C ARG A 144 30.26 15.28 22.59
N SER A 145 29.18 16.04 22.59
CA SER A 145 28.16 15.99 23.63
C SER A 145 27.33 14.69 23.54
N TYR A 146 26.69 14.35 24.65
CA TYR A 146 25.75 13.22 24.68
C TYR A 146 24.65 13.36 23.61
N ASP A 147 24.09 14.56 23.46
CA ASP A 147 23.03 14.82 22.48
C ASP A 147 23.50 14.62 21.04
N GLU A 148 24.73 15.03 20.69
CA GLU A 148 25.29 14.79 19.36
C GLU A 148 25.45 13.30 19.08
N ILE A 149 25.97 12.55 20.05
CA ILE A 149 26.14 11.09 19.96
C ILE A 149 24.77 10.40 19.85
N LEU A 150 23.79 10.83 20.64
CA LEU A 150 22.43 10.30 20.60
C LEU A 150 21.79 10.56 19.23
N ASN A 151 21.87 11.79 18.72
CA ASN A 151 21.33 12.16 17.41
C ASN A 151 21.89 11.27 16.30
N ILE A 152 23.22 11.10 16.23
CA ILE A 152 23.88 10.26 15.22
C ILE A 152 23.39 8.80 15.33
N ASN A 153 23.31 8.28 16.56
CA ASN A 153 22.88 6.89 16.76
C ASN A 153 21.42 6.66 16.41
N VAL A 154 20.54 7.61 16.73
CA VAL A 154 19.12 7.59 16.38
C VAL A 154 18.95 7.69 14.87
N GLU A 155 19.63 8.63 14.21
CA GLU A 155 19.59 8.76 12.75
C GLU A 155 20.04 7.47 12.05
N ASN A 156 21.18 6.90 12.47
CA ASN A 156 21.66 5.61 11.96
C ASN A 156 20.66 4.47 12.20
N TYR A 157 20.01 4.45 13.36
CA TYR A 157 18.98 3.46 13.67
C TYR A 157 17.77 3.59 12.75
N ILE A 158 17.24 4.81 12.59
CA ILE A 158 16.10 5.08 11.70
C ILE A 158 16.45 4.72 10.25
N ASN A 159 17.64 5.07 9.77
CA ASN A 159 18.08 4.73 8.41
C ASN A 159 18.21 3.22 8.21
N SER A 160 18.69 2.47 9.22
CA SER A 160 18.72 1.00 9.15
C SER A 160 17.32 0.36 9.18
N SER A 161 16.32 1.09 9.68
CA SER A 161 14.94 0.61 9.82
C SER A 161 14.17 0.54 8.50
N ASP A 162 14.72 1.11 7.42
CA ASP A 162 14.09 1.10 6.09
C ASP A 162 13.74 -0.33 5.64
N ARG A 163 14.65 -1.27 5.87
CA ARG A 163 14.53 -2.70 5.49
C ARG A 163 13.59 -3.50 6.39
N GLU A 164 13.07 -2.91 7.45
CA GLU A 164 12.22 -3.64 8.39
C GLU A 164 10.76 -3.73 7.94
N SER A 165 10.02 -4.65 8.56
CA SER A 165 8.59 -4.78 8.28
C SER A 165 7.81 -3.52 8.69
N LEU A 166 6.73 -3.24 7.96
CA LEU A 166 5.77 -2.17 8.26
C LEU A 166 5.28 -2.26 9.71
N LEU A 167 4.93 -3.47 10.15
CA LEU A 167 4.44 -3.69 11.52
C LEU A 167 5.50 -3.26 12.55
N THR A 168 6.77 -3.59 12.34
CA THR A 168 7.85 -3.16 13.24
C THR A 168 7.95 -1.64 13.32
N LYS A 169 7.82 -0.94 12.18
CA LYS A 169 7.82 0.53 12.13
C LYS A 169 6.64 1.12 12.91
N ILE A 170 5.43 0.56 12.75
CA ILE A 170 4.23 1.00 13.49
C ILE A 170 4.36 0.74 14.99
N GLU A 171 4.85 -0.42 15.41
CA GLU A 171 5.06 -0.72 16.84
C GLU A 171 6.02 0.28 17.48
N ARG A 172 7.04 0.75 16.76
CA ARG A 172 7.93 1.82 17.24
C ARG A 172 7.20 3.14 17.42
N LEU A 173 6.34 3.52 16.46
CA LEU A 173 5.48 4.70 16.63
C LEU A 173 4.60 4.57 17.87
N PHE A 174 4.05 3.41 18.18
CA PHE A 174 3.28 3.20 19.41
C PHE A 174 4.14 3.32 20.67
N GLN A 175 5.36 2.76 20.67
CA GLN A 175 6.27 2.85 21.81
C GLN A 175 6.77 4.27 22.07
N VAL A 176 6.99 5.05 21.01
CA VAL A 176 7.48 6.43 21.07
C VAL A 176 6.34 7.42 21.40
N CYS A 177 5.21 7.32 20.68
CA CYS A 177 4.09 8.24 20.86
C CYS A 177 3.24 7.90 22.08
N LYS A 178 3.20 6.63 22.49
CA LYS A 178 2.44 6.11 23.65
C LYS A 178 0.97 6.58 23.66
N PRO A 179 0.19 6.26 22.61
CA PRO A 179 -1.23 6.61 22.58
C PRO A 179 -1.98 6.01 23.78
N SER A 180 -3.05 6.69 24.22
CA SER A 180 -3.96 6.11 25.20
C SER A 180 -4.64 4.85 24.63
N ASN A 181 -5.07 3.94 25.51
CA ASN A 181 -5.72 2.68 25.09
C ASN A 181 -6.98 2.89 24.23
N ASN A 182 -7.62 4.06 24.35
CA ASN A 182 -8.80 4.48 23.61
C ASN A 182 -8.48 5.60 22.61
N PHE A 183 -7.23 5.68 22.14
CA PHE A 183 -6.88 6.66 21.12
C PHE A 183 -7.65 6.36 19.83
N LEU A 184 -8.47 7.32 19.43
CA LEU A 184 -9.23 7.32 18.20
C LEU A 184 -8.68 8.44 17.33
N SER A 185 -8.40 8.16 16.06
CA SER A 185 -8.12 9.22 15.10
C SER A 185 -9.43 9.78 14.53
N LEU A 186 -9.32 10.59 13.48
CA LEU A 186 -10.46 11.15 12.75
C LEU A 186 -11.53 10.07 12.46
N ASN A 187 -12.81 10.46 12.64
CA ASN A 187 -13.99 9.62 12.42
C ASN A 187 -14.06 8.34 13.27
N ASN A 188 -13.58 8.38 14.53
CA ASN A 188 -13.61 7.24 15.46
C ASN A 188 -12.86 6.00 14.93
N TYR A 189 -11.90 6.19 14.03
CA TYR A 189 -11.13 5.09 13.48
C TYR A 189 -10.19 4.49 14.54
N ARG A 190 -10.15 3.15 14.57
CA ARG A 190 -9.26 2.36 15.43
C ARG A 190 -8.34 1.50 14.57
N PHE A 191 -7.05 1.60 14.82
CA PHE A 191 -6.06 0.77 14.14
C PHE A 191 -6.26 -0.71 14.43
N ASP A 192 -6.36 -1.53 13.38
CA ASP A 192 -6.46 -2.99 13.47
C ASP A 192 -5.18 -3.64 12.94
N ARG A 193 -4.32 -4.02 13.89
CA ARG A 193 -3.06 -4.71 13.61
C ARG A 193 -3.26 -6.05 12.89
N ASN A 194 -4.30 -6.80 13.27
CA ASN A 194 -4.54 -8.13 12.72
C ASN A 194 -5.01 -8.05 11.27
N ARG A 195 -5.85 -7.06 10.96
CA ARG A 195 -6.27 -6.77 9.58
C ARG A 195 -5.07 -6.37 8.72
N LEU A 196 -4.21 -5.47 9.19
CA LEU A 196 -3.00 -5.08 8.46
C LEU A 196 -2.09 -6.28 8.20
N GLN A 197 -1.89 -7.15 9.19
CA GLN A 197 -1.06 -8.35 9.03
C GLN A 197 -1.66 -9.33 8.00
N LYS A 198 -2.97 -9.51 7.98
CA LYS A 198 -3.64 -10.37 6.98
C LYS A 198 -3.45 -9.82 5.56
N LEU A 199 -3.61 -8.52 5.38
CA LEU A 199 -3.43 -7.86 4.07
C LEU A 199 -1.96 -7.89 3.61
N ASP A 200 -0.99 -7.71 4.52
CA ASP A 200 0.42 -7.82 4.16
C ASP A 200 0.84 -9.26 3.78
N ARG A 201 0.27 -10.27 4.45
CA ARG A 201 0.44 -11.68 4.04
C ARG A 201 -0.15 -11.94 2.66
N MET A 202 -1.36 -11.47 2.39
CA MET A 202 -1.99 -11.57 1.07
C MET A 202 -1.11 -10.92 -0.01
N ARG A 203 -0.55 -9.73 0.26
CA ARG A 203 0.40 -9.06 -0.63
C ARG A 203 1.65 -9.90 -0.88
N HIS A 204 2.20 -10.54 0.15
CA HIS A 204 3.34 -11.43 0.00
C HIS A 204 3.01 -12.64 -0.87
N ASP A 205 1.85 -13.27 -0.66
CA ASP A 205 1.43 -14.45 -1.43
C ASP A 205 1.10 -14.11 -2.89
N ILE A 206 0.58 -12.91 -3.18
CA ILE A 206 0.41 -12.40 -4.55
C ILE A 206 1.76 -12.29 -5.27
N VAL A 207 2.78 -11.72 -4.61
CA VAL A 207 4.09 -11.48 -5.23
C VAL A 207 4.89 -12.77 -5.40
N HIS A 208 4.76 -13.73 -4.48
CA HIS A 208 5.70 -14.87 -4.42
C HIS A 208 5.10 -16.24 -4.71
N LYS A 209 3.77 -16.45 -4.60
CA LYS A 209 3.22 -17.82 -4.50
C LYS A 209 2.04 -18.15 -5.41
N SER A 210 1.48 -17.17 -6.11
CA SER A 210 0.15 -17.34 -6.69
C SER A 210 0.16 -17.54 -8.20
N SER A 211 -0.31 -18.71 -8.65
CA SER A 211 -0.76 -18.93 -10.04
C SER A 211 -2.11 -18.25 -10.33
N SER A 212 -2.87 -17.91 -9.28
CA SER A 212 -4.12 -17.17 -9.37
C SER A 212 -4.16 -15.99 -8.38
N ILE A 213 -4.40 -14.79 -8.88
CA ILE A 213 -4.48 -13.59 -8.05
C ILE A 213 -5.86 -13.55 -7.34
N PRO A 214 -5.91 -13.51 -6.00
CA PRO A 214 -7.18 -13.41 -5.27
C PRO A 214 -7.76 -11.98 -5.32
N LEU A 215 -9.08 -11.89 -5.18
CA LEU A 215 -9.79 -10.61 -4.94
C LEU A 215 -9.57 -10.14 -3.50
N LEU A 216 -9.67 -8.83 -3.27
CA LEU A 216 -9.65 -8.27 -1.92
C LEU A 216 -10.87 -8.74 -1.13
N PRO A 217 -10.70 -9.24 0.11
CA PRO A 217 -11.80 -9.76 0.92
C PRO A 217 -12.92 -8.74 1.16
N GLN A 218 -12.57 -7.46 1.33
CA GLN A 218 -13.54 -6.38 1.53
C GLN A 218 -13.51 -5.34 0.40
N GLY A 219 -12.92 -5.66 -0.75
CA GLY A 219 -12.82 -4.74 -1.89
C GLY A 219 -12.21 -3.38 -1.52
N ASP A 220 -12.91 -2.30 -1.85
CA ASP A 220 -12.44 -0.92 -1.61
C ASP A 220 -12.25 -0.59 -0.13
N ASN A 221 -12.98 -1.25 0.77
CA ASN A 221 -12.85 -1.01 2.21
C ASN A 221 -11.46 -1.42 2.73
N ASP A 222 -10.78 -2.38 2.08
CA ASP A 222 -9.40 -2.73 2.43
C ASP A 222 -8.42 -1.64 2.01
N ILE A 223 -8.66 -0.94 0.90
CA ILE A 223 -7.84 0.20 0.46
C ILE A 223 -8.09 1.42 1.36
N TRP A 224 -9.35 1.70 1.69
CA TRP A 224 -9.71 2.73 2.66
C TRP A 224 -9.07 2.50 4.03
N PHE A 225 -8.99 1.25 4.47
CA PHE A 225 -8.32 0.89 5.72
C PHE A 225 -6.83 1.29 5.72
N PHE A 226 -6.11 1.15 4.60
CA PHE A 226 -4.72 1.62 4.51
C PHE A 226 -4.60 3.14 4.59
N TRP A 227 -5.48 3.88 3.92
CA TRP A 227 -5.50 5.33 4.02
C TRP A 227 -5.81 5.78 5.45
N GLN A 228 -6.87 5.24 6.07
CA GLN A 228 -7.23 5.55 7.46
C GLN A 228 -6.10 5.19 8.44
N SER A 229 -5.42 4.07 8.23
CA SER A 229 -4.24 3.71 9.02
C SER A 229 -3.11 4.72 8.87
N THR A 230 -2.86 5.23 7.66
CA THR A 230 -1.87 6.30 7.42
C THR A 230 -2.24 7.57 8.20
N ILE A 231 -3.51 7.99 8.13
CA ILE A 231 -4.02 9.14 8.89
C ILE A 231 -3.92 8.92 10.40
N PHE A 232 -4.16 7.71 10.87
CA PHE A 232 -3.98 7.35 12.27
C PHE A 232 -2.52 7.51 12.72
N LEU A 233 -1.55 7.04 11.93
CA LEU A 233 -0.12 7.22 12.24
C LEU A 233 0.27 8.69 12.26
N MET A 234 -0.23 9.49 11.30
CA MET A 234 -0.05 10.93 11.30
C MET A 234 -0.60 11.57 12.58
N ALA A 235 -1.81 11.17 13.00
CA ALA A 235 -2.44 11.69 14.19
C ALA A 235 -1.60 11.40 15.44
N LEU A 236 -1.02 10.21 15.58
CA LEU A 236 -0.14 9.89 16.72
C LEU A 236 1.00 10.90 16.88
N VAL A 237 1.67 11.20 15.76
CA VAL A 237 2.80 12.14 15.73
C VAL A 237 2.32 13.56 16.04
N ASN A 238 1.20 13.99 15.43
CA ASN A 238 0.60 15.30 15.67
C ASN A 238 0.20 15.48 17.14
N PHE A 239 -0.51 14.54 17.73
CA PHE A 239 -0.96 14.63 19.12
C PHE A 239 0.20 14.62 20.11
N LYS A 240 1.27 13.86 19.84
CA LYS A 240 2.44 13.78 20.72
C LYS A 240 3.34 15.01 20.63
N TYR A 241 3.60 15.52 19.43
CA TYR A 241 4.64 16.53 19.18
C TYR A 241 4.11 17.88 18.69
N GLY A 242 2.81 18.01 18.40
CA GLY A 242 2.19 19.24 17.93
C GLY A 242 2.51 19.61 16.47
N LEU A 243 3.13 18.71 15.68
CA LEU A 243 3.48 18.96 14.28
C LEU A 243 2.23 19.19 13.43
N LYS A 244 2.21 20.25 12.62
CA LYS A 244 1.07 20.61 11.77
C LYS A 244 1.41 20.46 10.29
N VAL A 245 0.40 20.12 9.50
CA VAL A 245 0.51 20.13 8.04
C VAL A 245 0.52 21.59 7.57
N ASN A 246 1.54 21.95 6.79
CA ASN A 246 1.64 23.25 6.14
C ASN A 246 1.53 23.07 4.62
N SER A 247 0.52 23.71 4.02
CA SER A 247 0.25 23.64 2.57
C SER A 247 1.34 24.27 1.71
N HIS A 248 2.19 25.14 2.27
CA HIS A 248 3.33 25.71 1.54
C HIS A 248 4.30 24.62 1.03
N TYR A 249 4.33 23.44 1.66
CA TYR A 249 5.16 22.33 1.19
C TYR A 249 4.50 21.48 0.07
N ALA A 250 3.25 21.79 -0.33
CA ALA A 250 2.52 21.05 -1.38
C ALA A 250 3.04 21.30 -2.80
N GLU A 251 3.51 22.51 -3.11
CA GLU A 251 3.97 22.87 -4.46
C GLU A 251 5.21 22.06 -4.88
N ARG A 252 6.04 21.63 -3.90
CA ARG A 252 7.26 20.84 -4.17
C ARG A 252 6.99 19.34 -4.31
N ALA A 253 5.98 18.82 -3.60
CA ALA A 253 5.58 17.41 -3.70
C ALA A 253 4.91 17.08 -5.03
N SER A 254 4.36 18.09 -5.73
CA SER A 254 3.68 17.93 -7.03
C SER A 254 4.65 17.91 -8.23
N GLN A 255 5.94 18.15 -8.01
CA GLN A 255 6.98 18.24 -9.05
C GLN A 255 7.94 17.03 -9.08
N GLN A 256 7.75 16.05 -8.20
CA GLN A 256 8.50 14.79 -8.13
C GLN A 256 7.67 13.64 -8.68
#